data_AF-A0A6A5GMA6-F1
#
_entry.id   AF-A0A6A5GMA6-F1
#
_cell.length_a   1.000
_cell.length_b   1.000
_cell.length_c   1.000
_cell.angle_alpha   90.00
_cell.angle_beta   90.00
_cell.angle_gamma   90.00
#
_symmetry.space_group_name_H-M   'P 1'
#
loop_
_entity.id
_entity.type
_entity.pdbx_description
1 polymer ?
#
loop_
_entity_poly.entity_id
_entity_poly.type
_entity_poly.pdbx_seq_one_letter_code
_entity_poly.pdbx_strand_id
1 'polypeptide(L)'
;MCISVLATNRLSAIIFPNRHHHIWSTQRHRIAYAIQFLPGMMAGMATLFDKTQLYRNSKNGVIPKFRNEALVTNFFLIAGVFLTVVCIYLIFAYCYCHAP
;
A
#
# COMPACT_ATOMS: atom_id res chain seq x y z
N MET A 1 -1.28 -3.47 3.03
CA MET A 1 0.11 -3.01 2.81
C MET A 1 1.11 -3.63 3.78
N CYS A 2 0.85 -3.67 5.10
CA CYS A 2 1.78 -4.32 6.05
C CYS A 2 1.96 -5.84 5.83
N ILE A 3 0.94 -6.49 5.27
CA ILE A 3 0.94 -7.92 4.92
C ILE A 3 2.02 -8.24 3.87
N SER A 4 2.31 -7.31 2.94
CA SER A 4 3.31 -7.54 1.90
C SER A 4 4.73 -7.52 2.45
N VAL A 5 5.02 -6.65 3.43
CA VAL A 5 6.30 -6.64 4.16
C VAL A 5 6.45 -7.93 4.97
N LEU A 6 5.37 -8.36 5.65
CA LEU A 6 5.36 -9.62 6.39
C LEU A 6 5.58 -10.84 5.47
N ALA A 7 4.89 -10.89 4.33
CA ALA A 7 5.05 -11.93 3.33
C ALA A 7 6.47 -11.95 2.77
N THR A 8 7.05 -10.78 2.47
CA THR A 8 8.43 -10.67 1.99
C THR A 8 9.44 -11.12 3.05
N ASN A 9 9.20 -10.81 4.33
CA ASN A 9 10.05 -11.25 5.44
C ASN A 9 10.02 -12.78 5.59
N ARG A 10 8.83 -13.39 5.51
CA ARG A 10 8.69 -14.86 5.51
C ARG A 10 9.35 -15.50 4.29
N LEU A 11 9.11 -14.94 3.11
CA LEU A 11 9.56 -15.50 1.84
C LEU A 11 11.08 -15.42 1.67
N SER A 12 11.70 -14.32 2.07
CA SER A 12 13.17 -14.18 2.09
C SER A 12 13.85 -15.12 3.10
N ALA A 13 13.17 -15.51 4.18
CA ALA A 13 13.70 -16.53 5.11
C ALA A 13 13.75 -17.91 4.45
N ILE A 14 12.81 -18.20 3.55
CA ILE A 14 12.72 -19.45 2.80
C ILE A 14 13.76 -19.48 1.67
N ILE A 15 13.91 -18.39 0.91
CA ILE A 15 14.83 -18.34 -0.24
C ILE A 15 16.31 -18.25 0.20
N PHE A 16 16.62 -17.48 1.25
CA PHE A 16 18.01 -17.24 1.65
C PHE A 16 18.23 -17.42 3.17
N PRO A 17 18.14 -18.66 3.70
CA PRO A 17 18.22 -18.91 5.13
C PRO A 17 19.53 -18.41 5.77
N ASN A 18 20.67 -18.56 5.09
CA ASN A 18 21.99 -18.14 5.59
C ASN A 18 22.24 -16.62 5.54
N ARG A 19 21.48 -15.85 4.75
CA ARG A 19 21.66 -14.39 4.59
C ARG A 19 20.49 -13.58 5.14
N HIS A 20 19.42 -14.24 5.60
CA HIS A 20 18.19 -13.60 6.07
C HIS A 20 18.46 -12.56 7.17
N HIS A 21 19.28 -12.91 8.17
CA HIS A 21 19.62 -12.02 9.29
C HIS A 21 20.32 -10.72 8.83
N HIS A 22 21.08 -10.75 7.73
CA HIS A 22 21.76 -9.57 7.20
C HIS A 22 20.84 -8.70 6.33
N ILE A 23 19.90 -9.32 5.62
CA ILE A 23 18.88 -8.63 4.81
C ILE A 23 17.89 -7.90 5.73
N TRP A 24 17.51 -8.54 6.81
CA TRP A 24 16.42 -8.14 7.70
C TRP A 24 16.88 -7.68 9.09
N SER A 25 18.00 -6.98 9.14
CA SER A 25 18.42 -6.26 10.36
C SER A 25 17.30 -5.34 10.87
N THR A 26 17.16 -5.23 12.21
CA THR A 26 16.10 -4.49 12.91
C THR A 26 15.89 -3.07 12.39
N GLN A 27 16.96 -2.41 11.94
CA GLN A 27 16.89 -1.05 11.39
C GLN A 27 16.30 -1.00 9.97
N ARG A 28 16.64 -1.97 9.10
CA ARG A 28 16.12 -2.05 7.73
C ARG A 28 14.64 -2.45 7.71
N HIS A 29 14.25 -3.34 8.61
CA HIS A 29 12.85 -3.70 8.86
C HIS A 29 11.98 -2.47 9.17
N ARG A 30 12.45 -1.60 10.07
CA ARG A 30 11.74 -0.36 10.45
C ARG A 30 11.59 0.60 9.28
N ILE A 31 12.63 0.74 8.45
CA ILE A 31 12.60 1.62 7.27
C ILE A 31 11.60 1.09 6.24
N ALA A 32 11.60 -0.22 5.95
CA ALA A 32 10.64 -0.82 5.02
C ALA A 32 9.18 -0.62 5.48
N TYR A 33 8.92 -0.78 6.79
CA TYR A 33 7.61 -0.49 7.36
C TYR A 33 7.24 1.00 7.23
N ALA A 34 8.17 1.90 7.54
CA ALA A 34 7.94 3.35 7.47
C ALA A 34 7.62 3.81 6.04
N ILE A 35 8.37 3.36 5.04
CA ILE A 35 8.15 3.69 3.62
C ILE A 35 6.77 3.21 3.15
N GLN A 36 6.32 2.05 3.63
CA GLN A 36 5.04 1.48 3.19
C GLN A 36 3.83 2.07 3.95
N PHE A 37 4.03 2.49 5.21
CA PHE A 37 2.96 2.95 6.10
C PHE A 37 2.74 4.46 6.05
N LEU A 38 3.82 5.26 6.06
CA LEU A 38 3.73 6.73 6.13
C LEU A 38 2.97 7.33 4.94
N PRO A 39 3.21 6.95 3.67
CA PRO A 39 2.49 7.55 2.55
C PRO A 39 0.98 7.25 2.58
N GLY A 40 0.62 6.02 2.95
CA GLY A 40 -0.79 5.62 3.09
C GLY A 40 -1.50 6.36 4.21
N MET A 41 -0.80 6.56 5.33
CA MET A 41 -1.32 7.33 6.46
C MET A 41 -1.46 8.82 6.12
N MET A 42 -0.49 9.40 5.42
CA MET A 42 -0.54 10.81 4.96
C MET A 42 -1.69 11.03 3.98
N ALA A 43 -1.87 10.13 3.00
CA ALA A 43 -2.99 10.19 2.06
C ALA A 43 -4.34 10.05 2.80
N GLY A 44 -4.42 9.13 3.77
CA GLY A 44 -5.61 8.95 4.60
C GLY A 44 -5.96 10.21 5.41
N MET A 45 -4.98 10.83 6.07
CA MET A 45 -5.17 12.09 6.78
C MET A 45 -5.58 13.23 5.84
N ALA A 46 -4.91 13.38 4.70
CA ALA A 46 -5.25 14.40 3.70
C ALA A 46 -6.70 14.25 3.21
N THR A 47 -7.20 13.02 3.11
CA THR A 47 -8.57 12.75 2.66
C THR A 47 -9.60 12.93 3.79
N LEU A 48 -9.27 12.57 5.03
CA LEU A 48 -10.16 12.68 6.19
C LEU A 48 -10.37 14.13 6.67
N PHE A 49 -9.34 14.97 6.56
CA PHE A 49 -9.42 16.37 6.95
C PHE A 49 -9.90 17.30 5.82
N ASP A 50 -10.08 16.77 4.60
CA ASP A 50 -10.67 17.56 3.51
C ASP A 50 -12.18 17.73 3.71
N LYS A 51 -12.72 18.88 3.30
CA LYS A 51 -14.15 19.17 3.47
C LYS A 51 -14.95 18.39 2.43
N THR A 52 -15.76 17.45 2.90
CA THR A 52 -16.77 16.79 2.07
C THR A 52 -17.96 17.72 1.89
N GLN A 53 -18.37 17.94 0.64
CA GLN A 53 -19.55 18.73 0.31
C GLN A 53 -20.71 17.80 -0.01
N LEU A 54 -21.89 18.13 0.52
CA LEU A 54 -23.12 17.40 0.24
C LEU A 54 -23.70 17.91 -1.08
N TYR A 55 -23.55 17.13 -2.15
CA TYR A 55 -24.08 17.46 -3.45
C TYR A 55 -25.51 16.92 -3.58
N ARG A 56 -26.46 17.75 -4.03
CA ARG A 56 -27.84 17.33 -4.27
C ARG A 56 -27.96 16.84 -5.72
N ASN A 57 -28.26 15.56 -5.87
CA ASN A 57 -28.45 14.90 -7.16
C ASN A 57 -29.77 15.36 -7.80
N SER A 58 -29.91 15.23 -9.13
CA SER A 58 -31.11 15.68 -9.87
C SER A 58 -32.40 14.95 -9.45
N LYS A 59 -32.26 13.81 -8.76
CA LYS A 59 -33.35 13.03 -8.14
C LYS A 59 -33.61 13.41 -6.67
N ASN A 60 -33.18 14.60 -6.24
CA ASN A 60 -33.30 15.11 -4.87
C ASN A 60 -32.56 14.32 -3.77
N GLY A 61 -31.74 13.33 -4.13
CA GLY A 61 -30.85 12.62 -3.19
C GLY A 61 -29.62 13.45 -2.81
N VAL A 62 -29.10 13.27 -1.61
CA VAL A 62 -27.89 13.97 -1.15
C VAL A 62 -26.74 12.98 -1.12
N ILE A 63 -25.66 13.26 -1.85
CA ILE A 63 -24.47 12.41 -1.92
C ILE A 63 -23.26 13.21 -1.45
N PRO A 64 -22.50 12.74 -0.46
CA PRO A 64 -21.25 13.37 -0.09
C PRO A 64 -20.24 13.20 -1.23
N LYS A 65 -19.73 14.31 -1.75
CA LYS A 65 -18.63 14.37 -2.70
C LYS A 65 -17.44 15.07 -2.08
N PHE A 66 -16.24 14.60 -2.40
CA PHE A 66 -15.02 15.31 -2.05
C PHE A 66 -14.94 16.59 -2.86
N ARG A 67 -14.60 17.71 -2.21
CA ARG A 67 -14.48 19.00 -2.89
C ARG A 67 -13.40 18.97 -3.97
N ASN A 68 -12.35 18.18 -3.76
CA ASN A 68 -11.20 18.09 -4.64
C ASN A 68 -11.09 16.70 -5.28
N GLU A 69 -12.02 16.40 -6.21
CA GLU A 69 -12.11 15.10 -6.87
C GLU A 69 -10.79 14.68 -7.54
N ALA A 70 -10.08 15.61 -8.18
CA ALA A 70 -8.81 15.34 -8.87
C ALA A 70 -7.70 14.86 -7.92
N LEU A 71 -7.62 15.45 -6.72
CA LEU A 71 -6.60 15.11 -5.72
C LEU A 71 -6.87 13.72 -5.13
N VAL A 72 -8.13 13.40 -4.85
CA VAL A 72 -8.55 12.08 -4.38
C VAL A 72 -8.30 11.01 -5.45
N THR A 73 -8.67 11.27 -6.71
CA THR A 73 -8.42 10.36 -7.83
C THR A 73 -6.93 10.06 -8.00
N ASN A 74 -6.07 11.08 -7.95
CA ASN A 74 -4.63 10.90 -8.07
C ASN A 74 -4.05 10.05 -6.92
N PHE A 75 -4.47 10.28 -5.67
CA PHE A 75 -4.02 9.46 -4.54
C PHE A 75 -4.46 8.01 -4.66
N PHE A 76 -5.72 7.76 -5.05
CA PHE A 76 -6.21 6.39 -5.27
C PHE A 76 -5.48 5.70 -6.43
N LEU A 77 -5.16 6.43 -7.50
CA LEU A 77 -4.41 5.88 -8.64
C LEU A 77 -2.99 5.48 -8.24
N ILE A 78 -2.26 6.36 -7.53
CA ILE A 78 -0.91 6.07 -7.03
C ILE A 78 -0.95 4.87 -6.06
N ALA A 79 -1.90 4.85 -5.12
CA ALA A 79 -2.06 3.75 -4.18
C ALA A 79 -2.39 2.41 -4.90
N GLY A 80 -3.23 2.46 -5.93
CA GLY A 80 -3.59 1.32 -6.76
C GLY A 80 -2.40 0.76 -7.55
N VAL A 81 -1.63 1.62 -8.23
CA VAL A 81 -0.43 1.21 -8.97
C VAL A 81 0.60 0.59 -8.01
N PHE A 82 0.82 1.22 -6.86
CA PHE A 82 1.73 0.70 -5.85
C PHE A 82 1.30 -0.68 -5.33
N LEU A 83 0.00 -0.89 -5.09
CA LEU A 83 -0.54 -2.19 -4.71
C LEU A 83 -0.30 -3.23 -5.80
N THR A 84 -0.58 -2.90 -7.06
CA THR A 84 -0.41 -3.82 -8.19
C THR A 84 1.04 -4.27 -8.33
N VAL A 85 2.00 -3.35 -8.24
CA VAL A 85 3.44 -3.69 -8.29
C VAL A 85 3.82 -4.67 -7.18
N VAL A 86 3.34 -4.43 -5.96
CA VAL A 86 3.60 -5.31 -4.82
C VAL A 86 2.97 -6.68 -5.00
N CYS A 87 1.74 -6.75 -5.54
CA CYS A 87 1.08 -8.03 -5.85
C CYS A 87 1.86 -8.82 -6.92
N ILE A 88 2.29 -8.17 -7.99
CA ILE A 88 3.10 -8.80 -9.05
C ILE A 88 4.41 -9.34 -8.46
N TYR A 89 5.10 -8.54 -7.64
CA TYR A 89 6.32 -8.99 -6.95
C TYR A 89 6.06 -10.24 -6.10
N LEU A 90 4.98 -10.28 -5.32
CA LEU A 90 4.64 -11.44 -4.49
C LEU A 90 4.33 -12.69 -5.34
N ILE A 91 3.66 -12.53 -6.48
CA ILE A 91 3.40 -13.63 -7.42
C ILE A 91 4.72 -14.19 -7.96
N PHE A 92 5.62 -13.34 -8.44
CA PHE A 92 6.93 -13.78 -8.93
C PHE A 92 7.75 -14.46 -7.84
N ALA A 93 7.77 -13.88 -6.65
CA ALA A 93 8.50 -14.42 -5.52
C ALA A 93 7.95 -15.79 -5.08
N TYR A 94 6.62 -15.98 -5.14
CA TYR A 94 5.98 -17.26 -4.88
C TYR A 94 6.30 -18.29 -5.97
N CYS A 95 6.20 -17.91 -7.25
CA CYS A 95 6.58 -18.78 -8.37
C CYS A 95 8.04 -19.21 -8.29
N TYR A 96 8.95 -18.31 -7.93
CA TYR A 96 10.37 -18.63 -7.75
C TYR A 96 10.60 -19.64 -6.62
N CYS A 97 9.83 -19.55 -5.54
CA CYS A 97 9.94 -20.48 -4.41
C CYS A 97 9.39 -21.89 -4.72
N HIS A 98 8.53 -22.01 -5.74
CA HIS A 98 7.91 -23.27 -6.16
C HIS A 98 8.45 -23.79 -7.50
N ALA A 99 9.37 -23.06 -8.14
CA ALA A 99 10.09 -23.53 -9.31
C ALA A 99 11.13 -24.57 -8.86
N PRO A 100 11.15 -25.77 -9.47
CA PRO A 100 12.06 -26.86 -9.11
C PRO A 100 13.54 -26.51 -9.37
#